data_AF-A0A4S2SI43-F1
#
_entry.id   AF-A0A4S2SI43-F1
#
_cell.length_a   1.000
_cell.length_b   1.000
_cell.length_c   1.000
_cell.angle_alpha   90.00
_cell.angle_beta   90.00
_cell.angle_gamma   90.00
#
_symmetry.space_group_name_H-M   'P 1'
#
loop_
_entity.id
_entity.type
_entity.pdbx_description
1 polymer ?
#
loop_
_entity_poly.entity_id
_entity_poly.type
_entity_poly.pdbx_seq_one_letter_code
_entity_poly.pdbx_strand_id
1 'polypeptide(L)' 'MGPRPGGTYAELVGGPLDGLLLDVTGWTADKIQTGAALVTELGQFGAGGRALYNPRPGERNRWYWSGDTP' A
#
# COMPACT_ATOMS: atom_id res chain seq x y z
N MET A 1 11.85 -16.83 7.83
CA MET A 1 11.07 -15.98 8.76
C MET A 1 9.72 -15.75 8.10
N GLY A 2 8.69 -16.50 8.49
CA GLY A 2 7.35 -16.36 7.90
C GLY A 2 6.59 -15.15 8.45
N PRO A 3 5.48 -14.74 7.81
CA PRO A 3 4.63 -13.67 8.30
C PRO A 3 4.26 -13.95 9.76
N ARG A 4 4.51 -12.97 10.65
CA ARG A 4 4.23 -13.13 12.08
C ARG A 4 2.74 -13.44 12.28
N PRO A 5 2.37 -14.47 13.07
CA PRO A 5 0.97 -14.71 13.42
C PRO A 5 0.40 -13.44 14.07
N GLY A 6 -0.67 -12.89 13.47
CA GLY A 6 -1.28 -11.61 13.89
C GLY A 6 -0.82 -10.38 13.09
N GLY A 7 -0.01 -10.55 12.05
CA GLY A 7 0.31 -9.47 11.14
C GLY A 7 -0.91 -8.99 10.35
N THR A 8 -1.05 -7.68 10.21
CA THR A 8 -2.10 -7.08 9.35
C THR A 8 -1.45 -6.73 8.03
N TYR A 9 -2.02 -7.25 6.94
CA TYR A 9 -1.53 -7.00 5.60
C TYR A 9 -2.62 -6.34 4.77
N ALA A 10 -2.23 -5.37 3.95
CA ALA A 10 -3.10 -4.68 3.01
C ALA A 10 -2.74 -5.07 1.58
N GLU A 11 -3.69 -5.61 0.84
CA GLU A 11 -3.58 -5.90 -0.59
C GLU A 11 -3.63 -4.60 -1.39
N LEU A 12 -2.66 -4.42 -2.27
CA LEU A 12 -2.59 -3.28 -3.18
C LEU A 12 -3.35 -3.60 -4.45
N VAL A 13 -4.25 -2.71 -4.87
CA VAL A 13 -5.17 -2.92 -6.00
C VAL A 13 -5.10 -1.77 -7.00
N GLY A 14 -5.00 -2.08 -8.29
CA GLY A 14 -5.20 -1.15 -9.41
C GLY A 14 -4.00 -0.28 -9.81
N GLY A 15 -2.78 -0.60 -9.36
CA GLY A 15 -1.57 0.16 -9.70
C GLY A 15 -0.38 -0.74 -10.07
N PRO A 16 0.85 -0.18 -10.18
CA PRO A 16 2.04 -0.95 -10.57
C PRO A 16 2.42 -2.06 -9.58
N LEU A 17 1.93 -1.97 -8.34
CA LEU A 17 2.11 -2.95 -7.27
C LEU A 17 0.85 -3.79 -7.02
N ASP A 18 -0.07 -3.87 -7.98
CA ASP A 18 -1.29 -4.69 -7.88
C ASP A 18 -0.99 -6.15 -7.50
N GLY A 19 -1.76 -6.70 -6.56
CA GLY A 19 -1.60 -8.07 -6.08
C GLY A 19 -0.51 -8.26 -5.02
N LEU A 20 0.26 -7.21 -4.67
CA LEU A 20 1.22 -7.26 -3.57
C LEU A 20 0.54 -6.98 -2.22
N LEU A 21 1.11 -7.57 -1.16
CA LEU A 21 0.68 -7.37 0.22
C LEU A 21 1.64 -6.42 0.94
N LEU A 22 1.13 -5.27 1.35
CA LEU A 22 1.82 -4.34 2.23
C LEU A 22 1.70 -4.81 3.68
N ASP A 23 2.82 -5.00 4.36
CA ASP A 23 2.84 -5.24 5.79
C ASP A 23 2.49 -3.94 6.55
N VAL A 24 1.27 -3.89 7.08
CA VAL A 24 0.79 -2.81 7.95
C VAL A 24 0.73 -3.28 9.41
N THR A 25 1.49 -4.32 9.74
CA THR A 25 1.56 -4.87 11.09
C THR A 25 2.06 -3.79 12.05
N GLY A 26 1.25 -3.47 13.07
CA GLY A 26 1.55 -2.43 14.05
C GLY A 26 1.27 -1.00 13.57
N TRP A 27 0.68 -0.81 12.39
CA TRP A 27 0.21 0.50 11.97
C TRP A 27 -1.10 0.84 12.69
N THR A 28 -1.26 2.10 13.07
CA THR A 28 -2.51 2.60 13.66
C THR A 28 -3.58 2.74 12.60
N ALA A 29 -4.86 2.69 13.00
CA ALA A 29 -5.98 2.86 12.07
C ALA A 29 -5.92 4.19 11.31
N ASP A 30 -5.47 5.26 11.97
CA ASP A 30 -5.23 6.59 11.38
C ASP A 30 -4.15 6.58 10.28
N LYS A 31 -3.01 5.91 10.56
CA LYS A 31 -1.93 5.75 9.58
C LYS A 31 -2.38 4.90 8.38
N ILE A 32 -3.17 3.87 8.63
CA ILE A 32 -3.78 3.08 7.56
C ILE A 32 -4.71 3.99 6.74
N GLN A 33 -5.66 4.68 7.37
CA GLN A 33 -6.63 5.58 6.73
C GLN A 33 -6.00 6.70 5.90
N THR A 34 -4.81 7.18 6.30
CA THR A 34 -4.04 8.17 5.55
C THR A 34 -3.49 7.63 4.23
N GLY A 35 -3.35 6.30 4.10
CA GLY A 35 -2.68 5.66 2.97
C GLY A 35 -1.16 5.74 3.06
N ALA A 36 -0.47 5.23 2.04
CA ALA A 36 0.98 5.35 1.93
C ALA A 36 1.44 5.53 0.49
N ALA A 37 2.51 6.31 0.36
CA ALA A 37 3.29 6.43 -0.85
C ALA A 37 4.36 5.32 -0.87
N LEU A 38 4.15 4.30 -1.70
CA LEU A 38 5.09 3.20 -1.85
C LEU A 38 6.06 3.51 -2.99
N VAL A 39 7.36 3.51 -2.67
CA VAL A 39 8.41 3.65 -3.67
C VAL A 39 8.32 2.45 -4.61
N THR A 40 8.24 2.72 -5.91
CA THR A 40 8.17 1.69 -6.94
C THR A 40 9.09 2.08 -8.09
N GLU A 41 9.97 1.16 -8.47
CA GLU A 41 10.79 1.30 -9.69
C GLU A 41 9.99 0.99 -10.96
N LEU A 42 8.75 0.50 -10.80
CA LEU A 42 7.81 0.13 -11.86
C LEU A 42 6.76 1.23 -12.14
N GLY A 43 6.77 2.34 -11.40
CA GLY A 43 5.81 3.44 -11.57
C GLY A 43 6.11 4.31 -12.80
N GLN A 44 5.17 5.19 -13.19
CA GLN A 44 5.28 6.02 -14.40
C GLN A 44 6.55 6.90 -14.45
N PHE A 45 7.17 7.16 -13.29
CA PHE A 45 8.37 7.97 -13.14
C PHE A 45 9.69 7.16 -13.09
N GLY A 46 9.65 5.83 -13.21
CA GLY A 46 10.84 4.97 -13.14
C GLY A 46 11.47 4.90 -11.74
N ALA A 47 12.79 4.69 -11.66
CA ALA A 47 13.55 4.57 -10.41
C ALA A 47 13.48 5.88 -9.60
N GLY A 48 12.50 5.96 -8.70
CA GLY A 48 12.24 7.14 -7.87
C GLY A 48 10.75 7.43 -7.69
N GLY A 49 9.90 6.92 -8.58
CA GLY A 49 8.46 7.13 -8.50
C GLY A 49 7.83 6.51 -7.26
N ARG A 50 6.82 7.18 -6.72
CA ARG A 50 6.01 6.65 -5.62
C ARG A 50 4.58 6.45 -6.08
N ALA A 51 4.06 5.25 -5.92
CA ALA A 51 2.66 4.96 -6.14
C ALA A 51 1.89 5.21 -4.83
N LEU A 52 0.89 6.06 -4.89
CA LEU A 52 0.01 6.38 -3.77
C LEU A 52 -1.11 5.34 -3.69
N TYR A 53 -1.24 4.72 -2.52
CA TYR A 53 -2.28 3.75 -2.22
C TYR A 53 -3.04 4.20 -0.99
N ASN A 54 -4.37 4.30 -1.12
CA ASN A 54 -5.26 4.74 -0.06
C ASN A 54 -6.27 3.63 0.26
N PRO A 55 -6.54 3.31 1.54
CA PRO A 55 -7.61 2.40 1.88
C PRO A 55 -8.97 3.04 1.57
N ARG A 56 -9.98 2.20 1.41
CA ARG A 56 -11.37 2.67 1.35
C ARG A 56 -12.00 2.73 2.74
N PRO A 57 -12.96 3.64 2.97
CA PRO A 57 -13.77 3.62 4.19
C PRO A 57 -14.42 2.24 4.37
N GLY A 58 -14.06 1.53 5.44
CA GLY A 58 -14.54 0.17 5.72
C GLY A 58 -13.63 -0.97 5.25
N GLU A 59 -12.62 -0.70 4.42
CA GLU A 59 -11.68 -1.72 3.90
C GLU A 59 -10.24 -1.43 4.33
N ARG A 60 -9.85 -1.96 5.49
CA ARG A 60 -8.49 -1.84 6.05
C ARG A 60 -7.44 -2.72 5.36
N ASN A 61 -7.88 -3.80 4.72
CA ASN A 61 -7.01 -4.82 4.12
C ASN A 61 -6.87 -4.65 2.60
N ARG A 62 -7.50 -3.63 1.98
CA ARG A 62 -7.41 -3.38 0.54
C ARG A 62 -7.17 -1.91 0.29
N TRP A 63 -6.06 -1.62 -0.37
CA TRP A 63 -5.65 -0.26 -0.67
C TRP A 63 -5.65 -0.06 -2.16
N TYR A 64 -6.32 0.99 -2.59
CA TYR A 64 -6.53 1.28 -3.99
C TYR A 64 -5.53 2.33 -4.44
N TRP A 65 -4.89 2.06 -5.57
CA TRP A 65 -4.03 3.01 -6.23
C TRP A 65 -4.83 4.28 -6.54
N SER A 66 -4.30 5.42 -6.11
CA SER A 66 -4.95 6.73 -6.26
C SER A 66 -4.17 7.67 -7.18
N GLY A 67 -2.97 7.28 -7.60
CA GLY A 67 -2.09 8.08 -8.43
C GLY A 67 -0.63 7.75 -8.14
N ASP A 68 0.26 8.37 -8.89
CA ASP A 68 1.69 8.35 -8.62
C ASP A 68 2.20 9.78 -8.42
N THR A 69 3.30 9.89 -7.68
CA THR A 69 4.00 11.14 -7.42
C THR A 69 5.49 10.98 -7.75
N PRO A 70 6.14 12.03 -8.26
CA PRO A 70 7.59 12.09 -8.37
C PRO A 70 8.30 12.04 -7.02
#